data_AF-A0A350G466-F1
#
_entry.id   AF-A0A350G466-F1
#
_cell.length_a   1.000
_cell.length_b   1.000
_cell.length_c   1.000
_cell.angle_alpha   90.00
_cell.angle_beta   90.00
_cell.angle_gamma   90.00
#
_symmetry.space_group_name_H-M   'P 1'
#
loop_
_entity.id
_entity.type
_entity.pdbx_description
1 polymer ?
#
loop_
_entity_poly.entity_id
_entity_poly.type
_entity_poly.pdbx_seq_one_letter_code
_entity_poly.pdbx_strand_id
1 'polypeptide(L)'
;MIKINKPFDTAGQTYQQNRISHWDAIARKRDTWKGMGVWYHRRLAELYRFYIPPNSRVLEIGCADGRLLASLEPARGVGVDFSEEMIQRAKAKHVNLEFIHADAHDLSSLNETFDVIILSDLVNDLWDVQRVLEQIKRLSTPGTRIIINFYSRLWQFILGTARSLNLATPDLYQNWLTREDASSLLQLAGFDPIRITQEILLPLPLSGFANKFLVRLWPFNQFALSNFVIARPLPVRAQEPRVSVVIAARNESGNIKSIFERTPKMGQGTEIVFVEGHSKDDTYEAIEREVAAHPSTPSLLLKQPGIGKADAIRAGFDKATGDILMILDADLTVPPEDLPRFYEALVSGTGEFINGVRLVYPMEKEAMQTLNFIGNKFFSLAFSWLLGQPIKDTLCGTKVLYKKDYEQIAANRSYFGDFDPFGDFDLIFGAAKLNLKIVDLPIRYRERTYGSTNISRWKHGVLLLRMVAFAARRIKFI
;
A
#
# COMPACT_ATOMS: atom_id res chain seq x y z
N MET A 1 28.10 15.81 29.26
CA MET A 1 27.70 14.39 29.37
C MET A 1 26.18 14.33 29.37
N ILE A 2 25.56 14.01 28.23
CA ILE A 2 24.14 13.73 28.16
C ILE A 2 23.96 12.31 28.71
N LYS A 3 23.22 12.13 29.80
CA LYS A 3 22.86 10.81 30.32
C LYS A 3 22.01 10.11 29.25
N ILE A 4 22.62 9.20 28.50
CA ILE A 4 21.88 8.20 27.73
C ILE A 4 21.16 7.37 28.78
N ASN A 5 19.85 7.54 28.90
CA ASN A 5 19.03 6.62 29.70
C ASN A 5 19.38 5.21 29.25
N LYS A 6 19.86 4.37 30.18
CA LYS A 6 19.91 2.93 29.91
C LYS A 6 18.51 2.54 29.43
N PRO A 7 18.37 1.81 28.32
CA PRO A 7 17.05 1.51 27.75
C PRO A 7 16.13 0.75 28.71
N PHE A 8 16.69 0.18 29.79
CA PHE A 8 15.97 -0.61 30.77
C PHE A 8 16.32 -0.23 32.21
N ASP A 9 15.29 -0.27 33.06
CA ASP A 9 15.44 -0.44 34.50
C ASP A 9 15.89 -1.88 34.83
N THR A 10 16.05 -2.21 36.11
CA THR A 10 16.50 -3.54 36.55
C THR A 10 15.55 -4.67 36.10
N ALA A 11 14.24 -4.40 36.06
CA ALA A 11 13.25 -5.38 35.64
C ALA A 11 13.37 -5.66 34.13
N GLY A 12 13.51 -4.62 33.32
CA GLY A 12 13.73 -4.74 31.87
C GLY A 12 15.04 -5.46 31.54
N GLN A 13 16.13 -5.19 32.28
CA GLN A 13 17.41 -5.91 32.11
C GLN A 13 17.24 -7.41 32.38
N THR A 14 16.51 -7.76 33.45
CA THR A 14 16.21 -9.15 33.80
C THR A 14 15.35 -9.82 32.71
N TYR A 15 14.32 -9.12 32.26
CA TYR A 15 13.42 -9.58 31.19
C TYR A 15 14.18 -9.86 29.89
N GLN A 16 15.10 -8.97 29.52
CA GLN A 16 15.95 -9.09 28.34
C GLN A 16 16.95 -10.25 28.47
N GLN A 17 17.66 -10.34 29.59
CA GLN A 17 18.65 -11.40 29.82
C GLN A 17 18.03 -12.80 29.78
N ASN A 18 16.81 -12.96 30.31
CA ASN A 18 16.06 -14.21 30.24
C ASN A 18 15.77 -14.63 28.79
N ARG A 19 15.42 -13.65 27.93
CA ARG A 19 15.16 -13.89 26.50
C ARG A 19 16.40 -14.22 25.72
N ILE A 20 17.49 -13.48 25.92
CA ILE A 20 18.78 -13.79 25.30
C ILE A 20 19.17 -15.24 25.61
N SER A 21 19.15 -15.60 26.90
CA SER A 21 19.52 -16.95 27.36
C SER A 21 18.61 -18.03 26.77
N HIS A 22 17.30 -17.76 26.68
CA HIS A 22 16.32 -18.66 26.09
C HIS A 22 16.57 -18.87 24.59
N TRP A 23 16.68 -17.80 23.82
CA TRP A 23 16.84 -17.86 22.38
C TRP A 23 18.20 -18.40 21.94
N ASP A 24 19.28 -18.14 22.70
CA ASP A 24 20.58 -18.78 22.50
C ASP A 24 20.51 -20.29 22.72
N ALA A 25 19.81 -20.73 23.78
CA ALA A 25 19.62 -22.16 24.04
C ALA A 25 18.79 -22.85 22.93
N ILE A 26 17.77 -22.18 22.41
CA ILE A 26 17.00 -22.64 21.25
C ILE A 26 17.88 -22.70 20.00
N ALA A 27 18.68 -21.66 19.74
CA ALA A 27 19.57 -21.59 18.59
C ALA A 27 20.53 -22.80 18.58
N ARG A 28 21.20 -23.10 19.70
CA ARG A 28 22.12 -24.24 19.82
C ARG A 28 21.49 -25.60 19.53
N LYS A 29 20.20 -25.78 19.84
CA LYS A 29 19.46 -27.04 19.61
C LYS A 29 18.90 -27.16 18.20
N ARG A 30 18.77 -26.05 17.46
CA ARG A 30 18.00 -25.93 16.21
C ARG A 30 18.47 -26.84 15.07
N ASP A 31 19.73 -27.28 15.05
CA ASP A 31 20.24 -28.20 14.01
C ASP A 31 19.68 -29.62 14.12
N THR A 32 19.11 -29.99 15.27
CA THR A 32 18.62 -31.35 15.56
C THR A 32 17.10 -31.46 15.57
N TRP A 33 16.37 -30.35 15.58
CA TRP A 33 14.91 -30.32 15.73
C TRP A 33 14.20 -29.63 14.57
N LYS A 34 13.30 -30.34 13.91
CA LYS A 34 12.38 -29.82 12.88
C LYS A 34 10.93 -30.00 13.34
N GLY A 35 10.43 -29.04 14.13
CA GLY A 35 9.02 -29.01 14.51
C GLY A 35 8.07 -28.63 13.36
N MET A 36 6.77 -28.61 13.64
CA MET A 36 5.74 -28.25 12.65
C MET A 36 5.76 -26.77 12.25
N GLY A 37 6.51 -25.92 12.95
CA GLY A 37 6.66 -24.49 12.67
C GLY A 37 7.20 -24.16 11.27
N VAL A 38 7.80 -25.12 10.56
CA VAL A 38 8.27 -24.93 9.17
C VAL A 38 7.14 -24.48 8.24
N TRP A 39 5.92 -25.00 8.42
CA TRP A 39 4.77 -24.64 7.58
C TRP A 39 4.29 -23.22 7.85
N TYR A 40 4.31 -22.81 9.11
CA TYR A 40 4.04 -21.43 9.51
C TYR A 40 5.04 -20.47 8.85
N HIS A 41 6.35 -20.69 9.04
CA HIS A 41 7.38 -19.81 8.49
C HIS A 41 7.39 -19.78 6.95
N ARG A 42 7.05 -20.91 6.29
CA ARG A 42 6.88 -20.94 4.83
C ARG A 42 5.74 -20.01 4.40
N ARG A 43 4.57 -20.12 5.03
CA ARG A 43 3.42 -19.27 4.71
C ARG A 43 3.69 -17.81 5.03
N LEU A 44 4.40 -17.54 6.12
CA LEU A 44 4.84 -16.21 6.52
C LEU A 44 5.71 -15.58 5.43
N ALA A 45 6.72 -16.30 4.93
CA ALA A 45 7.57 -15.84 3.83
C ALA A 45 6.80 -15.58 2.53
N GLU A 46 5.80 -16.41 2.19
CA GLU A 46 4.91 -16.16 1.05
C GLU A 46 4.14 -14.84 1.18
N LEU A 47 3.63 -14.53 2.38
CA LEU A 47 2.91 -13.29 2.65
C LEU A 47 3.85 -12.07 2.61
N TYR A 48 5.03 -12.15 3.22
CA TYR A 48 6.00 -11.05 3.16
C TYR A 48 6.49 -10.78 1.74
N ARG A 49 6.79 -11.80 0.93
CA ARG A 49 7.11 -11.63 -0.51
C ARG A 49 5.98 -11.00 -1.30
N PHE A 50 4.74 -11.19 -0.87
CA PHE A 50 3.62 -10.51 -1.50
C PHE A 50 3.61 -9.02 -1.14
N TYR A 51 3.88 -8.63 0.10
CA TYR A 51 3.82 -7.23 0.52
C TYR A 51 5.09 -6.43 0.18
N ILE A 52 6.22 -7.12 0.00
CA ILE A 52 7.54 -6.51 -0.19
C ILE A 52 7.97 -6.72 -1.65
N PRO A 53 8.17 -5.65 -2.42
CA PRO A 53 8.78 -5.76 -3.74
C PRO A 53 10.18 -6.39 -3.67
N PRO A 54 10.58 -7.20 -4.66
CA PRO A 54 11.96 -7.68 -4.74
C PRO A 54 12.92 -6.49 -4.91
N ASN A 55 14.19 -6.68 -4.57
CA ASN A 55 15.22 -5.64 -4.67
C ASN A 55 14.97 -4.39 -3.80
N SER A 56 14.06 -4.43 -2.82
CA SER A 56 13.93 -3.38 -1.82
C SER A 56 15.10 -3.38 -0.84
N ARG A 57 15.34 -2.23 -0.20
CA ARG A 57 16.19 -2.10 1.00
C ARG A 57 15.37 -2.51 2.21
N VAL A 58 15.70 -3.64 2.84
CA VAL A 58 14.89 -4.28 3.89
C VAL A 58 15.69 -4.37 5.19
N LEU A 59 15.08 -3.89 6.28
CA LEU A 59 15.53 -4.14 7.64
C LEU A 59 14.59 -5.15 8.32
N GLU A 60 15.13 -6.24 8.83
CA GLU A 60 14.39 -7.18 9.70
C GLU A 60 14.90 -7.07 11.14
N ILE A 61 14.02 -6.69 12.08
CA ILE A 61 14.32 -6.62 13.51
C ILE A 61 13.75 -7.87 14.16
N GLY A 62 14.55 -8.55 14.97
CA GLY A 62 14.26 -9.90 15.46
C GLY A 62 14.45 -10.95 14.37
N CYS A 63 15.53 -10.84 13.58
CA CYS A 63 15.69 -11.64 12.37
C CYS A 63 16.01 -13.13 12.59
N ALA A 64 16.28 -13.54 13.83
CA ALA A 64 16.71 -14.88 14.19
C ALA A 64 17.85 -15.38 13.27
N ASP A 65 17.67 -16.53 12.61
CA ASP A 65 18.66 -17.11 11.70
C ASP A 65 18.66 -16.51 10.29
N GLY A 66 17.97 -15.37 10.08
CA GLY A 66 17.97 -14.59 8.83
C GLY A 66 17.15 -15.19 7.69
N ARG A 67 16.41 -16.29 7.94
CA ARG A 67 15.70 -17.03 6.91
C ARG A 67 14.62 -16.21 6.21
N LEU A 68 13.88 -15.40 6.95
CA LEU A 68 12.82 -14.57 6.37
C LEU A 68 13.44 -13.51 5.46
N LEU A 69 14.37 -12.67 5.96
CA LEU A 69 15.10 -11.69 5.16
C LEU A 69 15.71 -12.28 3.88
N ALA A 70 16.39 -13.43 3.99
CA ALA A 70 16.98 -14.11 2.84
C ALA A 70 15.93 -14.54 1.79
N SER A 71 14.73 -14.89 2.23
CA SER A 71 13.64 -15.30 1.34
C SER A 71 13.11 -14.13 0.50
N LEU A 72 13.32 -12.88 0.90
CA LEU A 72 12.78 -11.69 0.25
C LEU A 72 13.63 -11.17 -0.92
N GLU A 73 14.84 -11.70 -1.09
CA GLU A 73 15.77 -11.28 -2.15
C GLU A 73 15.96 -9.74 -2.19
N PRO A 74 16.36 -9.12 -1.06
CA PRO A 74 16.53 -7.66 -0.98
C PRO A 74 17.78 -7.22 -1.73
N ALA A 75 17.78 -6.00 -2.29
CA ALA A 75 19.00 -5.39 -2.84
C ALA A 75 20.00 -5.02 -1.73
N ARG A 76 19.45 -4.67 -0.56
CA ARG A 76 20.18 -4.45 0.69
C ARG A 76 19.34 -5.02 1.81
N GLY A 77 19.78 -6.13 2.40
CA GLY A 77 19.12 -6.73 3.56
C GLY A 77 19.98 -6.62 4.81
N VAL A 78 19.40 -6.07 5.87
CA VAL A 78 20.04 -5.98 7.19
C VAL A 78 19.14 -6.66 8.20
N GLY A 79 19.67 -7.65 8.92
CA GLY A 79 19.00 -8.32 10.03
C GLY A 79 19.57 -7.87 11.37
N VAL A 80 18.71 -7.62 12.35
CA VAL A 80 19.09 -7.29 13.73
C VAL A 80 18.48 -8.30 14.68
N ASP A 81 19.28 -8.82 15.61
CA ASP A 81 18.81 -9.71 16.67
C ASP A 81 19.71 -9.59 17.92
N PHE A 82 19.13 -9.77 19.11
CA PHE A 82 19.88 -9.74 20.37
C PHE A 82 20.57 -11.07 20.69
N SER A 83 20.23 -12.16 19.98
CA SER A 83 20.83 -13.48 20.20
C SER A 83 22.09 -13.60 19.37
N GLU A 84 23.24 -13.67 20.05
CA GLU A 84 24.53 -13.84 19.39
C GLU A 84 24.57 -15.15 18.58
N GLU A 85 24.03 -16.23 19.13
CA GLU A 85 23.97 -17.54 18.49
C GLU A 85 23.14 -17.52 17.19
N MET A 86 22.00 -16.80 17.19
CA MET A 86 21.19 -16.61 16.00
C MET A 86 21.94 -15.82 14.93
N ILE A 87 22.60 -14.72 15.32
CA ILE A 87 23.37 -13.87 14.40
C ILE A 87 24.55 -14.64 13.77
N GLN A 88 25.28 -15.44 14.56
CA GLN A 88 26.36 -16.28 14.04
C GLN A 88 25.83 -17.27 12.98
N ARG A 89 24.68 -17.89 13.23
CA ARG A 89 24.01 -18.80 12.29
C ARG A 89 23.53 -18.06 11.03
N ALA A 90 22.96 -16.88 11.19
CA ALA A 90 22.50 -16.05 10.08
C ALA A 90 23.67 -15.69 9.14
N LYS A 91 24.79 -15.23 9.70
CA LYS A 91 26.02 -14.93 8.95
C LYS A 91 26.57 -16.16 8.22
N ALA A 92 26.54 -17.33 8.86
CA ALA A 92 27.02 -18.57 8.25
C ALA A 92 26.12 -19.04 7.08
N LYS A 93 24.79 -18.86 7.18
CA LYS A 93 23.82 -19.32 6.17
C LYS A 93 23.63 -18.33 5.02
N HIS A 94 23.81 -17.04 5.27
CA HIS A 94 23.37 -15.97 4.37
C HIS A 94 24.47 -14.92 4.18
N VAL A 95 25.58 -15.33 3.55
CA VAL A 95 26.79 -14.51 3.35
C VAL A 95 26.59 -13.20 2.58
N ASN A 96 25.51 -13.09 1.80
CA ASN A 96 25.19 -11.90 1.00
C ASN A 96 24.36 -10.85 1.77
N LEU A 97 24.02 -11.12 3.03
CA LEU A 97 23.22 -10.23 3.87
C LEU A 97 24.05 -9.76 5.07
N GLU A 98 23.68 -8.61 5.62
CA GLU A 98 24.31 -8.08 6.82
C GLU A 98 23.48 -8.46 8.06
N PHE A 99 24.16 -8.91 9.12
CA PHE A 99 23.53 -9.24 10.39
C PHE A 99 24.26 -8.56 11.54
N ILE A 100 23.50 -7.84 12.36
CA ILE A 100 24.00 -7.03 13.46
C ILE A 100 23.47 -7.61 14.77
N HIS A 101 24.40 -7.89 15.69
CA HIS A 101 24.06 -8.24 17.05
C HIS A 101 23.75 -6.95 17.82
N ALA A 102 22.48 -6.67 18.04
CA ALA A 102 22.00 -5.49 18.76
C ALA A 102 20.58 -5.72 19.29
N ASP A 103 20.22 -4.99 20.34
CA ASP A 103 18.85 -5.03 20.86
C ASP A 103 17.93 -4.07 20.09
N ALA A 104 16.68 -4.48 19.88
CA ALA A 104 15.68 -3.69 19.17
C ALA A 104 15.40 -2.31 19.80
N HIS A 105 15.63 -2.14 21.10
CA HIS A 105 15.41 -0.88 21.83
C HIS A 105 16.58 0.10 21.68
N ASP A 106 17.73 -0.35 21.17
CA ASP A 106 18.88 0.47 20.82
C ASP A 106 19.45 0.08 19.45
N LEU A 107 18.93 0.75 18.42
CA LEU A 107 19.37 0.54 17.04
C LEU A 107 20.48 1.52 16.64
N SER A 108 21.07 2.28 17.56
CA SER A 108 21.94 3.45 17.27
C SER A 108 23.12 3.17 16.34
N SER A 109 23.54 1.91 16.20
CA SER A 109 24.54 1.46 15.24
C SER A 109 24.12 1.61 13.77
N LEU A 110 22.82 1.61 13.47
CA LEU A 110 22.27 1.78 12.13
C LEU A 110 22.19 3.26 11.75
N ASN A 111 22.81 3.64 10.64
CA ASN A 111 22.83 5.02 10.11
C ASN A 111 22.31 5.10 8.66
N GLU A 112 21.50 4.14 8.23
CA GLU A 112 20.91 4.09 6.90
C GLU A 112 19.37 3.99 6.98
N THR A 113 18.69 4.36 5.90
CA THR A 113 17.23 4.22 5.78
C THR A 113 16.84 3.03 4.90
N PHE A 114 15.64 2.52 5.14
CA PHE A 114 15.11 1.32 4.48
C PHE A 114 13.77 1.60 3.80
N ASP A 115 13.50 0.91 2.69
CA ASP A 115 12.22 0.96 2.00
C ASP A 115 11.17 0.17 2.80
N VAL A 116 11.59 -0.92 3.45
CA VAL A 116 10.74 -1.75 4.29
C VAL A 116 11.43 -2.09 5.62
N ILE A 117 10.70 -1.96 6.72
CA ILE A 117 11.13 -2.42 8.04
C ILE A 117 10.14 -3.49 8.54
N ILE A 118 10.68 -4.64 8.92
CA ILE A 118 9.94 -5.83 9.33
C ILE A 118 10.12 -6.06 10.83
N LEU A 119 9.00 -6.28 11.52
CA LEU A 119 8.98 -6.78 12.89
C LEU A 119 8.14 -8.07 12.87
N SER A 120 8.81 -9.20 12.58
CA SER A 120 8.14 -10.48 12.39
C SER A 120 8.08 -11.27 13.69
N ASP A 121 6.87 -11.51 14.22
CA ASP A 121 6.62 -12.18 15.51
C ASP A 121 7.40 -11.59 16.70
N LEU A 122 7.88 -10.35 16.58
CA LEU A 122 8.75 -9.69 17.55
C LEU A 122 7.98 -8.93 18.63
N VAL A 123 6.93 -8.20 18.26
CA VAL A 123 6.30 -7.20 19.14
C VAL A 123 5.72 -7.78 20.43
N ASN A 124 5.33 -9.05 20.40
CA ASN A 124 4.84 -9.76 21.58
C ASN A 124 5.99 -10.10 22.57
N ASP A 125 7.25 -10.09 22.14
CA ASP A 125 8.41 -10.43 22.96
C ASP A 125 9.19 -9.21 23.46
N LEU A 126 8.85 -8.00 23.01
CA LEU A 126 9.52 -6.75 23.42
C LEU A 126 9.17 -6.36 24.87
N TRP A 127 10.06 -5.64 25.53
CA TRP A 127 9.78 -5.04 26.83
C TRP A 127 9.00 -3.73 26.69
N ASP A 128 9.43 -2.88 25.76
CA ASP A 128 8.77 -1.62 25.41
C ASP A 128 8.59 -1.52 23.89
N VAL A 129 7.39 -1.88 23.43
CA VAL A 129 7.04 -1.88 22.00
C VAL A 129 7.10 -0.46 21.42
N GLN A 130 6.63 0.54 22.17
CA GLN A 130 6.59 1.92 21.68
C GLN A 130 8.02 2.43 21.45
N ARG A 131 8.94 2.17 22.39
CA ARG A 131 10.34 2.58 22.25
C ARG A 131 10.99 2.02 20.99
N VAL A 132 10.75 0.74 20.67
CA VAL A 132 11.27 0.14 19.43
C VAL A 132 10.69 0.83 18.20
N LEU A 133 9.37 1.09 18.18
CA LEU A 133 8.74 1.83 17.08
C LEU A 133 9.30 3.26 16.93
N GLU A 134 9.62 3.94 18.03
CA GLU A 134 10.29 5.24 17.99
C GLU A 134 11.72 5.15 17.42
N GLN A 135 12.45 4.06 17.71
CA GLN A 135 13.79 3.84 17.15
C GLN A 135 13.77 3.66 15.63
N ILE A 136 12.78 2.95 15.07
CA ILE A 136 12.73 2.70 13.62
C ILE A 136 12.33 3.94 12.82
N LYS A 137 11.76 4.97 13.46
CA LYS A 137 11.38 6.23 12.80
C LYS A 137 12.56 6.91 12.12
N ARG A 138 13.75 6.93 12.75
CA ARG A 138 14.96 7.53 12.16
C ARG A 138 15.56 6.70 11.02
N LEU A 139 15.15 5.43 10.91
CA LEU A 139 15.55 4.51 9.85
C LEU A 139 14.55 4.52 8.68
N SER A 140 13.55 5.40 8.74
CA SER A 140 12.46 5.50 7.77
C SER A 140 12.55 6.77 6.93
N THR A 141 12.19 6.64 5.66
CA THR A 141 11.84 7.74 4.75
C THR A 141 10.32 7.90 4.69
N PRO A 142 9.76 8.98 4.12
CA PRO A 142 8.31 9.10 3.90
C PRO A 142 7.69 7.94 3.10
N GLY A 143 8.48 7.25 2.26
CA GLY A 143 8.03 6.09 1.48
C GLY A 143 8.14 4.75 2.20
N THR A 144 8.76 4.70 3.38
CA THR A 144 9.02 3.44 4.08
C THR A 144 7.73 2.74 4.49
N ARG A 145 7.71 1.41 4.36
CA ARG A 145 6.62 0.55 4.86
C ARG A 145 7.08 -0.23 6.08
N ILE A 146 6.30 -0.13 7.16
CA ILE A 146 6.50 -0.93 8.37
C ILE A 146 5.53 -2.10 8.31
N ILE A 147 6.06 -3.32 8.35
CA ILE A 147 5.24 -4.54 8.28
C ILE A 147 5.45 -5.34 9.57
N ILE A 148 4.42 -5.36 10.40
CA ILE A 148 4.41 -6.05 11.69
C ILE A 148 3.49 -7.25 11.56
N ASN A 149 3.97 -8.43 11.94
CA ASN A 149 3.09 -9.56 12.20
C ASN A 149 3.24 -10.05 13.65
N PHE A 150 2.13 -10.46 14.24
CA PHE A 150 2.10 -11.00 15.59
C PHE A 150 0.93 -11.98 15.76
N TYR A 151 1.12 -12.97 16.62
CA TYR A 151 0.13 -14.02 16.79
C TYR A 151 -1.08 -13.56 17.63
N SER A 152 -2.24 -14.13 17.33
CA SER A 152 -3.49 -13.97 18.08
C SER A 152 -3.47 -14.81 19.35
N ARG A 153 -3.73 -14.19 20.51
CA ARG A 153 -3.75 -14.88 21.80
C ARG A 153 -4.85 -15.95 21.91
N LEU A 154 -5.84 -15.96 21.01
CA LEU A 154 -6.81 -17.06 20.89
C LEU A 154 -6.11 -18.43 20.72
N TRP A 155 -4.92 -18.43 20.13
CA TRP A 155 -4.12 -19.62 19.91
C TRP A 155 -3.24 -20.01 21.10
N GLN A 156 -3.20 -19.23 22.18
CA GLN A 156 -2.28 -19.48 23.30
C GLN A 156 -2.46 -20.86 23.92
N PHE A 157 -3.71 -21.33 24.09
CA PHE A 157 -4.01 -22.65 24.63
C PHE A 157 -3.54 -23.77 23.68
N ILE A 158 -3.90 -23.65 22.40
CA ILE A 158 -3.55 -24.64 21.37
C ILE A 158 -2.02 -24.74 21.22
N LEU A 159 -1.33 -23.60 21.16
CA LEU A 159 0.12 -23.53 21.11
C LEU A 159 0.77 -24.00 22.42
N GLY A 160 0.13 -23.75 23.57
CA GLY A 160 0.55 -24.31 24.86
C GLY A 160 0.59 -25.84 24.84
N THR A 161 -0.47 -26.46 24.35
CA THR A 161 -0.55 -27.92 24.17
C THR A 161 0.44 -28.43 23.13
N ALA A 162 0.61 -27.74 22.00
CA ALA A 162 1.60 -28.12 21.00
C ALA A 162 3.04 -28.06 21.55
N ARG A 163 3.35 -27.08 22.40
CA ARG A 163 4.64 -26.94 23.08
C ARG A 163 4.87 -28.04 24.11
N SER A 164 3.87 -28.40 24.92
CA SER A 164 4.00 -29.50 25.89
C SER A 164 4.24 -30.86 25.21
N LEU A 165 3.80 -31.01 23.96
CA LEU A 165 4.05 -32.17 23.11
C LEU A 165 5.34 -32.06 22.27
N ASN A 166 6.18 -31.03 22.46
CA ASN A 166 7.39 -30.76 21.68
C ASN A 166 7.17 -30.60 20.16
N LEU A 167 5.97 -30.17 19.73
CA LEU A 167 5.61 -29.93 18.33
C LEU A 167 5.87 -28.49 17.86
N ALA A 168 6.02 -27.55 18.82
CA ALA A 168 6.28 -26.14 18.59
C ALA A 168 7.42 -25.65 19.51
N THR A 169 8.09 -24.56 19.11
CA THR A 169 9.21 -23.98 19.87
C THR A 169 8.71 -23.50 21.23
N PRO A 170 9.41 -23.81 22.34
CA PRO A 170 9.08 -23.22 23.64
C PRO A 170 9.24 -21.69 23.58
N ASP A 171 8.26 -20.96 24.09
CA ASP A 171 8.28 -19.49 24.18
C ASP A 171 8.13 -19.06 25.64
N LEU A 172 8.66 -17.88 25.96
CA LEU A 172 8.48 -17.24 27.25
C LEU A 172 7.10 -16.56 27.35
N TYR A 173 6.78 -16.02 28.53
CA TYR A 173 5.59 -15.19 28.69
C TYR A 173 5.70 -13.92 27.83
N GLN A 174 4.70 -13.69 27.00
CA GLN A 174 4.66 -12.63 25.98
C GLN A 174 3.55 -11.62 26.23
N ASN A 175 3.72 -10.41 25.70
CA ASN A 175 2.71 -9.36 25.72
C ASN A 175 1.43 -9.83 25.04
N TRP A 176 0.31 -9.30 25.49
CA TRP A 176 -0.98 -9.48 24.84
C TRP A 176 -1.34 -8.22 24.06
N LEU A 177 -1.17 -8.28 22.73
CA LEU A 177 -1.54 -7.20 21.83
C LEU A 177 -2.73 -7.60 20.96
N THR A 178 -3.70 -6.68 20.86
CA THR A 178 -4.74 -6.71 19.83
C THR A 178 -4.29 -5.94 18.58
N ARG A 179 -5.08 -5.99 17.50
CA ARG A 179 -4.81 -5.20 16.28
C ARG A 179 -4.97 -3.71 16.55
N GLU A 180 -5.91 -3.39 17.43
CA GLU A 180 -6.22 -2.06 17.90
C GLU A 180 -5.04 -1.53 18.71
N ASP A 181 -4.49 -2.31 19.65
CA ASP A 181 -3.29 -1.92 20.42
C ASP A 181 -2.08 -1.68 19.52
N ALA A 182 -1.81 -2.59 18.57
CA ALA A 182 -0.72 -2.43 17.61
C ALA A 182 -0.87 -1.15 16.77
N SER A 183 -2.10 -0.83 16.36
CA SER A 183 -2.40 0.39 15.60
C SER A 183 -2.22 1.65 16.45
N SER A 184 -2.66 1.62 17.71
CA SER A 184 -2.47 2.73 18.65
C SER A 184 -0.98 2.95 18.96
N LEU A 185 -0.21 1.90 19.19
CA LEU A 185 1.24 1.99 19.43
C LEU A 185 1.98 2.58 18.21
N LEU A 186 1.61 2.15 16.99
CA LEU A 186 2.12 2.75 15.75
C LEU A 186 1.82 4.25 15.68
N GLN A 187 0.58 4.66 15.96
CA GLN A 187 0.19 6.08 15.96
C GLN A 187 0.95 6.88 17.01
N LEU A 188 1.09 6.36 18.23
CA LEU A 188 1.87 7.00 19.31
C LEU A 188 3.34 7.18 18.94
N ALA A 189 3.94 6.21 18.22
CA ALA A 189 5.30 6.28 17.73
C ALA A 189 5.46 7.12 16.44
N GLY A 190 4.36 7.68 15.91
CA GLY A 190 4.37 8.55 14.74
C GLY A 190 4.30 7.82 13.40
N PHE A 191 3.53 6.73 13.34
CA PHE A 191 3.19 5.98 12.12
C PHE A 191 1.69 5.97 11.86
N ASP A 192 1.31 5.82 10.60
CA ASP A 192 -0.04 5.78 10.09
C ASP A 192 -0.36 4.37 9.57
N PRO A 193 -1.20 3.58 10.26
CA PRO A 193 -1.65 2.28 9.77
C PRO A 193 -2.43 2.42 8.46
N ILE A 194 -2.02 1.69 7.44
CA ILE A 194 -2.64 1.69 6.10
C ILE A 194 -3.63 0.53 5.99
N ARG A 195 -3.20 -0.66 6.42
CA ARG A 195 -3.96 -1.89 6.25
C ARG A 195 -3.71 -2.83 7.41
N ILE A 196 -4.76 -3.51 7.84
CA ILE A 196 -4.70 -4.58 8.83
C ILE A 196 -5.35 -5.82 8.21
N THR A 197 -4.66 -6.96 8.31
CA THR A 197 -5.16 -8.23 7.77
C THR A 197 -4.97 -9.37 8.76
N GLN A 198 -5.94 -10.28 8.79
CA GLN A 198 -5.84 -11.56 9.44
C GLN A 198 -5.32 -12.61 8.46
N GLU A 199 -4.33 -13.37 8.90
CA GLU A 199 -3.53 -14.29 8.09
C GLU A 199 -3.30 -15.61 8.83
N ILE A 200 -3.11 -16.69 8.07
CA ILE A 200 -2.78 -18.03 8.57
C ILE A 200 -3.85 -18.56 9.53
N LEU A 201 -4.80 -19.35 9.03
CA LEU A 201 -5.80 -20.00 9.87
C LEU A 201 -5.25 -21.24 10.58
N LEU A 202 -4.41 -22.04 9.91
CA LEU A 202 -3.87 -23.30 10.43
C LEU A 202 -2.37 -23.41 10.07
N PRO A 203 -1.45 -23.52 11.03
CA PRO A 203 -0.01 -23.65 10.77
C PRO A 203 0.42 -25.11 10.49
N LEU A 204 -0.32 -25.83 9.66
CA LEU A 204 -0.17 -27.29 9.45
C LEU A 204 0.09 -27.65 7.97
N PRO A 205 0.64 -28.83 7.66
CA PRO A 205 0.66 -29.33 6.28
C PRO A 205 -0.76 -29.42 5.71
N LEU A 206 -0.91 -29.27 4.39
CA LEU A 206 -2.20 -29.32 3.66
C LEU A 206 -3.24 -28.24 4.04
N SER A 207 -2.88 -27.30 4.91
CA SER A 207 -3.71 -26.14 5.26
C SER A 207 -3.86 -25.08 4.16
N GLY A 208 -3.31 -25.32 2.96
CA GLY A 208 -3.24 -24.35 1.87
C GLY A 208 -4.60 -23.76 1.51
N PHE A 209 -5.66 -24.58 1.44
CA PHE A 209 -7.01 -24.07 1.17
C PHE A 209 -7.53 -23.17 2.30
N ALA A 210 -7.35 -23.57 3.55
CA ALA A 210 -7.77 -22.81 4.72
C ALA A 210 -7.03 -21.46 4.83
N ASN A 211 -5.71 -21.48 4.68
CA ASN A 211 -4.83 -20.30 4.77
C ASN A 211 -4.92 -19.37 3.56
N LYS A 212 -5.39 -19.87 2.41
CA LYS A 212 -5.58 -19.08 1.21
C LYS A 212 -6.98 -18.49 1.15
N PHE A 213 -8.01 -19.32 1.34
CA PHE A 213 -9.41 -18.96 1.10
C PHE A 213 -10.19 -18.68 2.39
N LEU A 214 -10.26 -19.66 3.31
CA LEU A 214 -11.13 -19.55 4.48
C LEU A 214 -10.76 -18.38 5.37
N VAL A 215 -9.46 -18.15 5.61
CA VAL A 215 -8.96 -17.04 6.44
C VAL A 215 -9.43 -15.65 5.97
N ARG A 216 -9.90 -15.51 4.72
CA ARG A 216 -10.40 -14.25 4.16
C ARG A 216 -11.87 -13.98 4.43
N LEU A 217 -12.61 -15.01 4.87
CA LEU A 217 -14.05 -14.99 5.03
C LEU A 217 -14.43 -14.94 6.51
N TRP A 218 -15.50 -14.20 6.81
CA TRP A 218 -16.13 -14.30 8.13
C TRP A 218 -16.89 -15.64 8.24
N PRO A 219 -16.86 -16.33 9.41
CA PRO A 219 -16.21 -15.95 10.66
C PRO A 219 -14.75 -16.42 10.79
N PHE A 220 -14.23 -17.20 9.85
CA PHE A 220 -12.91 -17.84 9.93
C PHE A 220 -11.76 -16.85 10.15
N ASN A 221 -11.84 -15.65 9.57
CA ASN A 221 -10.85 -14.58 9.77
C ASN A 221 -10.66 -14.18 11.24
N GLN A 222 -11.67 -14.38 12.10
CA GLN A 222 -11.56 -14.10 13.55
C GLN A 222 -10.69 -15.12 14.28
N PHE A 223 -10.52 -16.31 13.70
CA PHE A 223 -9.72 -17.40 14.26
C PHE A 223 -8.31 -17.47 13.68
N ALA A 224 -7.91 -16.50 12.87
CA ALA A 224 -6.57 -16.45 12.30
C ALA A 224 -5.49 -16.43 13.39
N LEU A 225 -4.41 -17.17 13.15
CA LEU A 225 -3.24 -17.25 14.01
C LEU A 225 -2.43 -15.96 13.94
N SER A 226 -2.23 -15.37 12.77
CA SER A 226 -1.37 -14.19 12.61
C SER A 226 -2.18 -12.96 12.25
N ASN A 227 -1.92 -11.85 12.92
CA ASN A 227 -2.35 -10.54 12.48
C ASN A 227 -1.19 -9.86 11.76
N PHE A 228 -1.50 -9.08 10.73
CA PHE A 228 -0.55 -8.23 10.01
C PHE A 228 -1.03 -6.79 10.06
N VAL A 229 -0.11 -5.88 10.31
CA VAL A 229 -0.33 -4.44 10.23
C VAL A 229 0.74 -3.87 9.30
N ILE A 230 0.27 -3.18 8.27
CA ILE A 230 1.13 -2.41 7.35
C ILE A 230 0.90 -0.95 7.66
N ALA A 231 1.98 -0.24 7.95
CA ALA A 231 1.98 1.18 8.27
C ALA A 231 3.05 1.93 7.48
N ARG A 232 2.98 3.26 7.52
CA ARG A 232 4.00 4.17 7.00
C ARG A 232 4.31 5.22 8.07
N PRO A 233 5.46 5.91 8.03
CA PRO A 233 5.68 7.08 8.87
C PRO A 233 4.56 8.12 8.68
N LEU A 234 4.22 8.86 9.75
CA LEU A 234 3.30 9.98 9.62
C LEU A 234 3.85 10.97 8.58
N PRO A 235 3.01 11.44 7.66
CA PRO A 235 3.45 12.31 6.58
C PRO A 235 3.93 13.65 7.13
N VAL A 236 4.95 14.19 6.48
CA VAL A 236 5.32 15.60 6.56
C VAL A 236 4.82 16.27 5.29
N ARG A 237 4.24 17.47 5.41
CA ARG A 237 3.75 18.21 4.26
C ARG A 237 4.86 18.40 3.22
N ALA A 238 4.60 18.01 1.97
CA ALA A 238 5.55 18.23 0.88
C ALA A 238 5.66 19.72 0.52
N GLN A 239 6.84 20.17 0.10
CA GLN A 239 7.05 21.57 -0.30
C GLN A 239 6.62 21.77 -1.75
N GLU A 240 5.45 22.40 -1.93
CA GLU A 240 4.88 22.91 -3.19
C GLU A 240 5.28 22.18 -4.50
N PRO A 241 5.04 20.86 -4.61
CA PRO A 241 5.39 20.08 -5.79
C PRO A 241 4.74 20.61 -7.07
N ARG A 242 5.41 20.44 -8.22
CA ARG A 242 4.85 20.77 -9.53
C ARG A 242 3.76 19.78 -9.92
N VAL A 243 2.76 20.26 -10.65
CA VAL A 243 1.56 19.49 -11.00
C VAL A 243 1.43 19.37 -12.51
N SER A 244 1.17 18.15 -12.98
CA SER A 244 0.75 17.88 -14.35
C SER A 244 -0.72 17.44 -14.37
N VAL A 245 -1.58 18.26 -14.99
CA VAL A 245 -2.97 17.90 -15.23
C VAL A 245 -3.06 17.25 -16.61
N VAL A 246 -3.26 15.94 -16.63
CA VAL A 246 -3.31 15.14 -17.85
C VAL A 246 -4.76 14.89 -18.27
N ILE A 247 -5.04 15.20 -19.54
CA ILE A 247 -6.38 15.26 -20.10
C ILE A 247 -6.43 14.44 -21.38
N ALA A 248 -7.16 13.33 -21.36
CA ALA A 248 -7.52 12.60 -22.57
C ALA A 248 -8.74 13.27 -23.21
N ALA A 249 -8.57 13.81 -24.43
CA ALA A 249 -9.62 14.56 -25.13
C ALA A 249 -10.02 13.84 -26.42
N ARG A 250 -11.32 13.56 -26.59
CA ARG A 250 -11.86 12.97 -27.81
C ARG A 250 -13.29 13.44 -28.06
N ASN A 251 -13.49 14.20 -29.13
CA ASN A 251 -14.78 14.84 -29.45
C ASN A 251 -15.28 15.79 -28.35
N GLU A 252 -14.38 16.64 -27.84
CA GLU A 252 -14.64 17.53 -26.70
C GLU A 252 -14.24 18.98 -27.02
N SER A 253 -14.28 19.39 -28.29
CA SER A 253 -13.79 20.71 -28.74
C SER A 253 -14.42 21.88 -27.99
N GLY A 254 -15.72 21.76 -27.65
CA GLY A 254 -16.47 22.77 -26.90
C GLY A 254 -16.02 22.98 -25.44
N ASN A 255 -15.32 22.02 -24.84
CA ASN A 255 -14.88 22.10 -23.44
C ASN A 255 -13.45 22.63 -23.28
N ILE A 256 -12.65 22.64 -24.34
CA ILE A 256 -11.21 22.94 -24.28
C ILE A 256 -10.92 24.32 -23.69
N LYS A 257 -11.61 25.36 -24.18
CA LYS A 257 -11.46 26.73 -23.65
C LYS A 257 -11.74 26.78 -22.14
N SER A 258 -12.82 26.12 -21.71
CA SER A 258 -13.24 26.10 -20.31
C SER A 258 -12.21 25.40 -19.41
N ILE A 259 -11.53 24.37 -19.91
CA ILE A 259 -10.42 23.71 -19.20
C ILE A 259 -9.30 24.72 -18.89
N PHE A 260 -8.86 25.49 -19.88
CA PHE A 260 -7.80 26.49 -19.69
C PHE A 260 -8.21 27.60 -18.71
N GLU A 261 -9.44 28.10 -18.84
CA GLU A 261 -9.92 29.22 -18.01
C GLU A 261 -10.19 28.82 -16.55
N ARG A 262 -10.56 27.56 -16.30
CA ARG A 262 -11.03 27.11 -14.98
C ARG A 262 -10.03 26.26 -14.21
N THR A 263 -9.01 25.68 -14.86
CA THR A 263 -8.01 24.87 -14.16
C THR A 263 -7.16 25.77 -13.26
N PRO A 264 -7.22 25.62 -11.93
CA PRO A 264 -6.51 26.49 -11.02
C PRO A 264 -5.01 26.18 -11.04
N LYS A 265 -4.19 27.19 -10.76
CA LYS A 265 -2.77 27.01 -10.49
C LYS A 265 -2.58 26.36 -9.12
N MET A 266 -1.70 25.38 -9.05
CA MET A 266 -1.36 24.57 -7.89
C MET A 266 0.15 24.40 -7.77
N GLY A 267 0.65 24.35 -6.54
CA GLY A 267 2.08 24.19 -6.24
C GLY A 267 2.97 25.25 -6.89
N GLN A 268 4.23 24.90 -7.15
CA GLN A 268 5.19 25.78 -7.83
C GLN A 268 4.88 26.03 -9.31
N GLY A 269 4.00 25.23 -9.89
CA GLY A 269 3.66 25.31 -11.30
C GLY A 269 2.69 24.23 -11.70
N THR A 270 1.78 24.57 -12.60
CA THR A 270 0.79 23.65 -13.15
C THR A 270 0.93 23.65 -14.66
N GLU A 271 1.22 22.48 -15.22
CA GLU A 271 1.16 22.24 -16.65
C GLU A 271 -0.12 21.47 -17.01
N ILE A 272 -0.59 21.66 -18.25
CA ILE A 272 -1.72 20.93 -18.80
C ILE A 272 -1.23 20.08 -19.98
N VAL A 273 -1.36 18.76 -19.86
CA VAL A 273 -0.96 17.80 -20.89
C VAL A 273 -2.21 17.23 -21.55
N PHE A 274 -2.50 17.70 -22.75
CA PHE A 274 -3.58 17.16 -23.58
C PHE A 274 -3.07 15.98 -24.41
N VAL A 275 -3.86 14.91 -24.43
CA VAL A 275 -3.66 13.77 -25.33
C VAL A 275 -4.93 13.58 -26.14
N GLU A 276 -4.88 13.99 -27.40
CA GLU A 276 -6.01 13.97 -28.32
C GLU A 276 -6.16 12.57 -28.95
N GLY A 277 -7.36 12.00 -28.86
CA GLY A 277 -7.64 10.60 -29.16
C GLY A 277 -8.50 10.34 -30.39
N HIS A 278 -7.98 10.61 -31.60
CA HIS A 278 -8.65 10.29 -32.88
C HIS A 278 -10.09 10.83 -32.95
N SER A 279 -10.23 12.13 -32.71
CA SER A 279 -11.49 12.87 -32.78
C SER A 279 -12.02 12.94 -34.21
N LYS A 280 -13.33 13.12 -34.32
CA LYS A 280 -14.05 13.35 -35.58
C LYS A 280 -14.49 14.82 -35.74
N ASP A 281 -14.42 15.58 -34.67
CA ASP A 281 -14.62 17.03 -34.65
C ASP A 281 -13.27 17.77 -34.65
N ASP A 282 -13.30 19.08 -34.41
CA ASP A 282 -12.14 19.97 -34.38
C ASP A 282 -11.41 20.03 -33.01
N THR A 283 -11.47 18.95 -32.21
CA THR A 283 -10.85 18.92 -30.87
C THR A 283 -9.35 19.22 -30.90
N TYR A 284 -8.60 18.68 -31.88
CA TYR A 284 -7.15 18.89 -31.96
C TYR A 284 -6.83 20.38 -32.22
N GLU A 285 -7.49 20.96 -33.22
CA GLU A 285 -7.34 22.36 -33.62
C GLU A 285 -7.81 23.32 -32.52
N ALA A 286 -8.86 22.95 -31.78
CA ALA A 286 -9.32 23.70 -30.62
C ALA A 286 -8.24 23.74 -29.52
N ILE A 287 -7.56 22.62 -29.25
CA ILE A 287 -6.45 22.58 -28.28
C ILE A 287 -5.27 23.43 -28.77
N GLU A 288 -4.87 23.31 -30.03
CA GLU A 288 -3.78 24.13 -30.58
C GLU A 288 -4.07 25.63 -30.44
N ARG A 289 -5.31 26.05 -30.73
CA ARG A 289 -5.74 27.44 -30.59
C ARG A 289 -5.65 27.92 -29.15
N GLU A 290 -6.15 27.14 -28.20
CA GLU A 290 -6.16 27.54 -26.78
C GLU A 290 -4.76 27.50 -26.15
N VAL A 291 -3.88 26.58 -26.58
CA VAL A 291 -2.46 26.57 -26.20
C VAL A 291 -1.78 27.88 -26.64
N ALA A 292 -2.01 28.31 -27.89
CA ALA A 292 -1.46 29.57 -28.39
C ALA A 292 -2.06 30.80 -27.69
N ALA A 293 -3.35 30.75 -27.31
CA ALA A 293 -4.03 31.83 -26.60
C ALA A 293 -3.62 31.98 -25.12
N HIS A 294 -3.05 30.93 -24.51
CA HIS A 294 -2.66 30.89 -23.10
C HIS A 294 -1.16 30.62 -22.89
N PRO A 295 -0.24 31.48 -23.40
CA PRO A 295 1.21 31.23 -23.35
C PRO A 295 1.78 31.20 -21.92
N SER A 296 1.06 31.76 -20.93
CA SER A 296 1.45 31.71 -19.51
C SER A 296 1.14 30.38 -18.82
N THR A 297 0.44 29.46 -19.48
CA THR A 297 0.08 28.14 -18.96
C THR A 297 0.91 27.10 -19.70
N PRO A 298 1.94 26.51 -19.06
CA PRO A 298 2.72 25.45 -19.68
C PRO A 298 1.80 24.33 -20.17
N SER A 299 1.82 24.08 -21.47
CA SER A 299 0.87 23.17 -22.10
C SER A 299 1.57 22.30 -23.13
N LEU A 300 1.17 21.03 -23.19
CA LEU A 300 1.67 20.05 -24.14
C LEU A 300 0.48 19.40 -24.84
N LEU A 301 0.51 19.35 -26.16
CA LEU A 301 -0.47 18.63 -26.98
C LEU A 301 0.20 17.41 -27.62
N LEU A 302 -0.37 16.23 -27.38
CA LEU A 302 0.04 14.96 -27.95
C LEU A 302 -1.09 14.38 -28.81
N LYS A 303 -0.72 13.70 -29.90
CA LYS A 303 -1.64 12.78 -30.59
C LYS A 303 -1.54 11.41 -29.94
N GLN A 304 -2.69 10.81 -29.65
CA GLN A 304 -2.76 9.50 -29.02
C GLN A 304 -2.13 8.43 -29.94
N PRO A 305 -1.15 7.65 -29.44
CA PRO A 305 -0.52 6.61 -30.25
C PRO A 305 -1.42 5.38 -30.43
N GLY A 306 -2.17 5.00 -29.40
CA GLY A 306 -3.04 3.83 -29.38
C GLY A 306 -4.52 4.18 -29.34
N ILE A 307 -5.28 3.36 -28.62
CA ILE A 307 -6.74 3.46 -28.52
C ILE A 307 -7.17 3.39 -27.05
N GLY A 308 -8.16 4.20 -26.69
CA GLY A 308 -8.82 4.14 -25.39
C GLY A 308 -8.21 5.09 -24.35
N LYS A 309 -8.97 5.37 -23.29
CA LYS A 309 -8.56 6.36 -22.29
C LYS A 309 -7.25 5.99 -21.59
N ALA A 310 -7.08 4.71 -21.26
CA ALA A 310 -5.88 4.22 -20.57
C ALA A 310 -4.59 4.56 -21.33
N ASP A 311 -4.57 4.32 -22.64
CA ASP A 311 -3.42 4.61 -23.50
C ASP A 311 -3.11 6.12 -23.57
N ALA A 312 -4.15 6.95 -23.72
CA ALA A 312 -3.98 8.41 -23.72
C ALA A 312 -3.40 8.93 -22.40
N ILE A 313 -3.93 8.48 -21.26
CA ILE A 313 -3.43 8.87 -19.94
C ILE A 313 -1.98 8.41 -19.74
N ARG A 314 -1.63 7.19 -20.16
CA ARG A 314 -0.25 6.67 -20.07
C ARG A 314 0.71 7.52 -20.90
N ALA A 315 0.37 7.81 -22.16
CA ALA A 315 1.17 8.67 -23.02
C ALA A 315 1.37 10.07 -22.43
N GLY A 316 0.33 10.61 -21.78
CA GLY A 316 0.40 11.89 -21.07
C GLY A 316 1.29 11.83 -19.83
N PHE A 317 1.16 10.79 -18.99
CA PHE A 317 2.00 10.59 -17.82
C PHE A 317 3.48 10.39 -18.18
N ASP A 318 3.79 9.73 -19.30
CA ASP A 318 5.15 9.55 -19.79
C ASP A 318 5.82 10.87 -20.19
N LYS A 319 5.04 11.87 -20.60
CA LYS A 319 5.53 13.20 -21.01
C LYS A 319 5.39 14.28 -19.93
N ALA A 320 4.58 14.03 -18.91
CA ALA A 320 4.39 14.92 -17.78
C ALA A 320 5.72 15.18 -17.03
N THR A 321 5.96 16.43 -16.67
CA THR A 321 7.15 16.94 -15.99
C THR A 321 6.94 17.23 -14.51
N GLY A 322 5.70 17.27 -14.05
CA GLY A 322 5.33 17.50 -12.66
C GLY A 322 5.62 16.32 -11.73
N ASP A 323 5.80 16.63 -10.45
CA ASP A 323 5.99 15.65 -9.39
C ASP A 323 4.68 14.95 -9.02
N ILE A 324 3.55 15.64 -9.22
CA ILE A 324 2.19 15.14 -9.05
C ILE A 324 1.52 14.98 -10.40
N LEU A 325 0.93 13.82 -10.63
CA LEU A 325 0.12 13.51 -11.79
C LEU A 325 -1.36 13.57 -11.40
N MET A 326 -2.16 14.34 -12.14
CA MET A 326 -3.61 14.42 -11.98
C MET A 326 -4.30 14.07 -13.29
N ILE A 327 -5.41 13.33 -13.20
CA ILE A 327 -6.29 13.11 -14.35
C ILE A 327 -7.49 14.05 -14.25
N LEU A 328 -7.73 14.83 -15.31
CA LEU A 328 -8.96 15.59 -15.48
C LEU A 328 -9.68 15.09 -16.74
N ASP A 329 -10.96 14.74 -16.60
CA ASP A 329 -11.78 14.36 -17.75
C ASP A 329 -12.14 15.59 -18.58
N ALA A 330 -11.96 15.50 -19.90
CA ALA A 330 -12.19 16.62 -20.83
C ALA A 330 -13.66 17.07 -20.90
N ASP A 331 -14.59 16.26 -20.40
CA ASP A 331 -16.02 16.56 -20.34
C ASP A 331 -16.42 17.46 -19.15
N LEU A 332 -15.46 17.80 -18.27
CA LEU A 332 -15.63 18.65 -17.09
C LEU A 332 -16.72 18.19 -16.11
N THR A 333 -17.05 16.89 -16.12
CA THR A 333 -17.98 16.29 -15.15
C THR A 333 -17.44 16.34 -13.72
N VAL A 334 -16.10 16.36 -13.59
CA VAL A 334 -15.39 16.81 -12.40
C VAL A 334 -14.97 18.26 -12.61
N PRO A 335 -15.42 19.21 -11.77
CA PRO A 335 -15.02 20.60 -11.91
C PRO A 335 -13.51 20.77 -11.70
N PRO A 336 -12.78 21.51 -12.56
CA PRO A 336 -11.35 21.78 -12.34
C PRO A 336 -11.08 22.49 -11.01
N GLU A 337 -12.06 23.23 -10.48
CA GLU A 337 -11.99 23.91 -9.19
C GLU A 337 -11.91 22.95 -7.99
N ASP A 338 -12.22 21.65 -8.17
CA ASP A 338 -12.02 20.65 -7.13
C ASP A 338 -10.57 20.11 -7.10
N LEU A 339 -9.76 20.28 -8.16
CA LEU A 339 -8.37 19.78 -8.22
C LEU A 339 -7.48 20.25 -7.06
N PRO A 340 -7.58 21.50 -6.55
CA PRO A 340 -6.81 21.93 -5.38
C PRO A 340 -7.06 21.09 -4.13
N ARG A 341 -8.26 20.50 -3.98
CA ARG A 341 -8.58 19.62 -2.84
C ARG A 341 -7.87 18.27 -2.97
N PHE A 342 -7.72 17.74 -4.19
CA PHE A 342 -6.92 16.55 -4.46
C PHE A 342 -5.44 16.83 -4.21
N TYR A 343 -4.94 17.97 -4.70
CA TYR A 343 -3.59 18.44 -4.43
C TYR A 343 -3.30 18.50 -2.92
N GLU A 344 -4.18 19.17 -2.17
CA GLU A 344 -4.03 19.34 -0.73
C GLU A 344 -4.03 17.99 0.01
N ALA A 345 -4.92 17.07 -0.35
CA ALA A 345 -4.98 15.74 0.26
C ALA A 345 -3.71 14.90 0.02
N LEU A 346 -3.02 15.10 -1.11
CA LEU A 346 -1.76 14.44 -1.41
C LEU A 346 -0.56 15.13 -0.73
N VAL A 347 -0.52 16.46 -0.74
CA VAL A 347 0.60 17.26 -0.22
C VAL A 347 0.60 17.33 1.31
N SER A 348 -0.56 17.34 1.96
CA SER A 348 -0.69 17.13 3.41
C SER A 348 -0.29 15.72 3.84
N GLY A 349 -0.23 14.79 2.86
CA GLY A 349 0.01 13.37 3.04
C GLY A 349 -1.18 12.61 3.63
N THR A 350 -2.40 13.17 3.61
CA THR A 350 -3.62 12.44 4.00
C THR A 350 -3.71 11.09 3.26
N GLY A 351 -3.34 11.07 1.97
CA GLY A 351 -3.15 9.85 1.17
C GLY A 351 -1.93 9.93 0.26
N GLU A 352 -1.55 8.78 -0.31
CA GLU A 352 -0.54 8.67 -1.39
C GLU A 352 -1.21 8.44 -2.76
N PHE A 353 -2.48 8.05 -2.76
CA PHE A 353 -3.30 7.91 -3.95
C PHE A 353 -4.69 8.47 -3.64
N ILE A 354 -5.05 9.58 -4.28
CA ILE A 354 -6.34 10.24 -4.06
C ILE A 354 -7.28 9.86 -5.20
N ASN A 355 -8.39 9.22 -4.84
CA ASN A 355 -9.40 8.72 -5.76
C ASN A 355 -10.66 9.58 -5.66
N GLY A 356 -11.12 10.12 -6.79
CA GLY A 356 -12.38 10.87 -6.81
C GLY A 356 -13.57 9.94 -6.52
N VAL A 357 -14.57 10.44 -5.80
CA VAL A 357 -15.79 9.67 -5.51
C VAL A 357 -17.03 10.47 -5.84
N ARG A 358 -17.83 9.94 -6.77
CA ARG A 358 -19.10 10.53 -7.20
C ARG A 358 -20.29 10.06 -6.38
N LEU A 359 -20.11 9.01 -5.58
CA LEU A 359 -21.18 8.25 -4.92
C LEU A 359 -21.47 8.67 -3.47
N VAL A 360 -20.95 9.83 -3.04
CA VAL A 360 -21.16 10.36 -1.69
C VAL A 360 -22.21 11.46 -1.70
N TYR A 361 -22.07 12.44 -2.59
CA TYR A 361 -23.07 13.49 -2.76
C TYR A 361 -24.14 13.09 -3.77
N PRO A 362 -25.38 13.60 -3.62
CA PRO A 362 -26.41 13.38 -4.63
C PRO A 362 -25.93 13.88 -6.00
N MET A 363 -26.14 13.05 -7.03
CA MET A 363 -25.95 13.47 -8.42
C MET A 363 -27.08 14.42 -8.82
N GLU A 364 -26.78 15.41 -9.66
CA GLU A 364 -27.79 16.32 -10.20
C GLU A 364 -28.89 15.52 -10.96
N LYS A 365 -30.17 15.86 -10.69
CA LYS A 365 -31.42 15.26 -11.25
C LYS A 365 -31.80 13.81 -10.86
N GLU A 366 -31.42 13.32 -9.68
CA GLU A 366 -32.01 12.12 -9.03
C GLU A 366 -32.05 10.79 -9.84
N ALA A 367 -31.31 10.65 -10.94
CA ALA A 367 -31.40 9.45 -11.78
C ALA A 367 -30.51 8.28 -11.32
N MET A 368 -30.46 7.96 -10.02
CA MET A 368 -29.99 6.63 -9.58
C MET A 368 -31.19 5.69 -9.49
N GLN A 369 -31.50 5.04 -10.62
CA GLN A 369 -32.33 3.84 -10.63
C GLN A 369 -31.80 2.88 -9.56
N THR A 370 -32.65 2.45 -8.64
CA THR A 370 -32.33 1.66 -7.43
C THR A 370 -31.31 0.52 -7.64
N LEU A 371 -31.35 -0.15 -8.79
CA LEU A 371 -30.38 -1.18 -9.18
C LEU A 371 -28.93 -0.69 -9.31
N ASN A 372 -28.71 0.53 -9.82
CA ASN A 372 -27.37 1.13 -9.86
C ASN A 372 -26.83 1.41 -8.46
N PHE A 373 -27.70 1.87 -7.56
CA PHE A 373 -27.32 2.11 -6.18
C PHE A 373 -26.89 0.81 -5.48
N ILE A 374 -27.65 -0.27 -5.67
CA ILE A 374 -27.29 -1.61 -5.14
C ILE A 374 -25.98 -2.10 -5.74
N GLY A 375 -25.81 -2.00 -7.06
CA GLY A 375 -24.59 -2.39 -7.76
C GLY A 375 -23.36 -1.61 -7.26
N ASN A 376 -23.47 -0.29 -7.16
CA ASN A 376 -22.41 0.59 -6.66
C ASN A 376 -22.02 0.25 -5.22
N LYS A 377 -23.01 0.00 -4.34
CA LYS A 377 -22.75 -0.42 -2.97
C LYS A 377 -22.08 -1.79 -2.91
N PHE A 378 -22.52 -2.74 -3.72
CA PHE A 378 -21.90 -4.06 -3.83
C PHE A 378 -20.43 -3.96 -4.27
N PHE A 379 -20.15 -3.25 -5.36
CA PHE A 379 -18.78 -3.10 -5.86
C PHE A 379 -17.89 -2.31 -4.89
N SER A 380 -18.41 -1.26 -4.26
CA SER A 380 -17.70 -0.53 -3.19
C SER A 380 -17.26 -1.48 -2.06
N LEU A 381 -18.18 -2.29 -1.53
CA LEU A 381 -17.86 -3.25 -0.48
C LEU A 381 -16.88 -4.34 -0.96
N ALA A 382 -17.10 -4.86 -2.17
CA ALA A 382 -16.25 -5.89 -2.76
C ALA A 382 -14.81 -5.38 -2.96
N PHE A 383 -14.62 -4.20 -3.57
CA PHE A 383 -13.28 -3.61 -3.76
C PHE A 383 -12.67 -3.17 -2.44
N SER A 384 -13.44 -2.63 -1.50
CA SER A 384 -12.92 -2.25 -0.18
C SER A 384 -12.38 -3.47 0.58
N TRP A 385 -13.14 -4.56 0.61
CA TRP A 385 -12.71 -5.82 1.22
C TRP A 385 -11.50 -6.41 0.48
N LEU A 386 -11.52 -6.37 -0.86
CA LEU A 386 -10.48 -6.95 -1.69
C LEU A 386 -9.12 -6.25 -1.51
N LEU A 387 -9.14 -4.92 -1.50
CA LEU A 387 -7.95 -4.09 -1.41
C LEU A 387 -7.56 -3.78 0.04
N GLY A 388 -8.39 -4.15 1.02
CA GLY A 388 -8.14 -3.90 2.44
C GLY A 388 -8.09 -2.42 2.80
N GLN A 389 -8.66 -1.55 1.97
CA GLN A 389 -8.74 -0.10 2.15
C GLN A 389 -10.11 0.38 1.66
N PRO A 390 -10.71 1.42 2.25
CA PRO A 390 -11.99 1.95 1.79
C PRO A 390 -11.92 2.46 0.35
N ILE A 391 -12.75 1.90 -0.54
CA ILE A 391 -12.98 2.40 -1.90
C ILE A 391 -14.48 2.37 -2.20
N LYS A 392 -15.02 3.53 -2.55
CA LYS A 392 -16.44 3.74 -2.81
C LYS A 392 -16.78 3.85 -4.28
N ASP A 393 -15.90 4.41 -5.10
CA ASP A 393 -16.08 4.56 -6.54
C ASP A 393 -14.79 4.23 -7.28
N THR A 394 -14.78 3.15 -8.05
CA THR A 394 -13.60 2.76 -8.84
C THR A 394 -13.54 3.47 -10.19
N LEU A 395 -14.68 3.95 -10.69
CA LEU A 395 -14.86 4.43 -12.07
C LEU A 395 -14.83 5.95 -12.18
N CYS A 396 -14.50 6.67 -11.11
CA CYS A 396 -14.23 8.10 -11.23
C CYS A 396 -12.88 8.29 -11.93
N GLY A 397 -12.89 9.07 -13.01
CA GLY A 397 -11.72 9.30 -13.85
C GLY A 397 -10.65 10.15 -13.18
N THR A 398 -11.02 11.04 -12.25
CA THR A 398 -10.06 11.87 -11.53
C THR A 398 -9.34 11.07 -10.46
N LYS A 399 -8.04 10.88 -10.69
CA LYS A 399 -7.11 10.20 -9.80
C LYS A 399 -5.83 11.03 -9.71
N VAL A 400 -5.26 11.09 -8.51
CA VAL A 400 -4.08 11.91 -8.21
C VAL A 400 -3.07 11.12 -7.40
N LEU A 401 -1.81 11.14 -7.83
CA LEU A 401 -0.70 10.44 -7.20
C LEU A 401 0.64 11.10 -7.55
N TYR A 402 1.70 10.77 -6.81
CA TYR A 402 3.04 11.20 -7.19
C TYR A 402 3.54 10.43 -8.42
N LYS A 403 4.30 11.11 -9.27
CA LYS A 403 4.92 10.51 -10.46
C LYS A 403 5.79 9.30 -10.13
N LYS A 404 6.61 9.38 -9.07
CA LYS A 404 7.44 8.26 -8.58
C LYS A 404 6.63 7.00 -8.22
N ASP A 405 5.40 7.18 -7.76
CA ASP A 405 4.52 6.07 -7.37
C ASP A 405 3.87 5.47 -8.62
N TYR A 406 3.47 6.33 -9.57
CA TYR A 406 3.03 5.88 -10.90
C TYR A 406 4.11 5.07 -11.63
N GLU A 407 5.37 5.49 -11.60
CA GLU A 407 6.49 4.78 -12.24
C GLU A 407 6.65 3.37 -11.68
N GLN A 408 6.50 3.19 -10.37
CA GLN A 408 6.49 1.87 -9.73
C GLN A 408 5.25 1.03 -10.10
N ILE A 409 4.08 1.67 -10.24
CA ILE A 409 2.87 0.99 -10.72
C ILE A 409 3.09 0.52 -12.17
N ALA A 410 3.62 1.39 -13.03
CA ALA A 410 3.89 1.10 -14.43
C ALA A 410 4.90 -0.04 -14.59
N ALA A 411 5.98 -0.04 -13.80
CA ALA A 411 6.97 -1.13 -13.79
C ALA A 411 6.37 -2.49 -13.39
N ASN A 412 5.33 -2.48 -12.55
CA ASN A 412 4.66 -3.69 -12.08
C ASN A 412 3.35 -4.03 -12.83
N ARG A 413 3.01 -3.27 -13.89
CA ARG A 413 1.74 -3.41 -14.62
C ARG A 413 1.49 -4.83 -15.14
N SER A 414 2.54 -5.52 -15.58
CA SER A 414 2.46 -6.91 -16.07
C SER A 414 1.88 -7.89 -15.05
N TYR A 415 1.97 -7.57 -13.74
CA TYR A 415 1.35 -8.35 -12.66
C TYR A 415 -0.18 -8.38 -12.78
N PHE A 416 -0.78 -7.26 -13.18
CA PHE A 416 -2.21 -7.11 -13.39
C PHE A 416 -2.63 -7.24 -14.85
N GLY A 417 -1.71 -7.18 -15.82
CA GLY A 417 -2.02 -7.38 -17.24
C GLY A 417 -2.80 -6.24 -17.90
N ASP A 418 -2.95 -6.30 -19.23
CA ASP A 418 -3.47 -5.19 -20.05
C ASP A 418 -4.94 -5.36 -20.46
N PHE A 419 -5.83 -5.59 -19.49
CA PHE A 419 -7.25 -5.82 -19.77
C PHE A 419 -8.19 -4.76 -19.18
N ASP A 420 -7.64 -3.69 -18.60
CA ASP A 420 -8.39 -2.52 -18.12
C ASP A 420 -8.52 -1.46 -19.23
N PRO A 421 -9.71 -1.30 -19.84
CA PRO A 421 -9.92 -0.33 -20.92
C PRO A 421 -9.91 1.12 -20.44
N PHE A 422 -10.11 1.37 -19.14
CA PHE A 422 -10.20 2.74 -18.58
C PHE A 422 -8.87 3.22 -18.00
N GLY A 423 -8.05 2.30 -17.51
CA GLY A 423 -6.78 2.58 -16.83
C GLY A 423 -6.95 2.85 -15.32
N ASP A 424 -8.19 2.94 -14.85
CA ASP A 424 -8.53 3.22 -13.46
C ASP A 424 -8.11 2.09 -12.51
N PHE A 425 -8.30 0.84 -12.92
CA PHE A 425 -7.94 -0.35 -12.13
C PHE A 425 -6.44 -0.60 -12.10
N ASP A 426 -5.73 -0.30 -13.19
CA ASP A 426 -4.26 -0.33 -13.22
C ASP A 426 -3.68 0.52 -12.08
N LEU A 427 -4.19 1.74 -11.94
CA LEU A 427 -3.79 2.66 -10.88
C LEU A 427 -4.26 2.21 -9.49
N ILE A 428 -5.53 1.82 -9.33
CA ILE A 428 -6.07 1.42 -8.02
C ILE A 428 -5.41 0.14 -7.50
N PHE A 429 -5.26 -0.89 -8.35
CA PHE A 429 -4.64 -2.16 -7.96
C PHE A 429 -3.14 -1.99 -7.76
N GLY A 430 -2.47 -1.19 -8.60
CA GLY A 430 -1.08 -0.81 -8.42
C GLY A 430 -0.84 -0.12 -7.08
N ALA A 431 -1.62 0.90 -6.75
CA ALA A 431 -1.55 1.61 -5.48
C ALA A 431 -1.77 0.66 -4.29
N ALA A 432 -2.77 -0.21 -4.36
CA ALA A 432 -3.04 -1.19 -3.30
C ALA A 432 -1.93 -2.24 -3.15
N LYS A 433 -1.25 -2.62 -4.25
CA LYS A 433 -0.12 -3.57 -4.27
C LYS A 433 1.15 -2.99 -3.68
N LEU A 434 1.40 -1.71 -3.93
CA LEU A 434 2.49 -0.94 -3.32
C LEU A 434 2.19 -0.48 -1.89
N ASN A 435 1.02 -0.86 -1.35
CA ASN A 435 0.52 -0.43 -0.05
C ASN A 435 0.56 1.10 0.09
N LEU A 436 0.19 1.84 -0.97
CA LEU A 436 -0.08 3.27 -0.88
C LEU A 436 -1.37 3.49 -0.08
N LYS A 437 -1.41 4.53 0.76
CA LYS A 437 -2.65 4.92 1.43
C LYS A 437 -3.61 5.53 0.42
N ILE A 438 -4.71 4.82 0.17
CA ILE A 438 -5.78 5.26 -0.74
C ILE A 438 -6.78 6.12 0.03
N VAL A 439 -7.09 7.29 -0.50
CA VAL A 439 -8.09 8.20 0.08
C VAL A 439 -9.13 8.53 -0.97
N ASP A 440 -10.38 8.24 -0.63
CA ASP A 440 -11.54 8.65 -1.40
C ASP A 440 -11.87 10.12 -1.09
N LEU A 441 -11.84 10.98 -2.12
CA LEU A 441 -12.23 12.37 -2.04
C LEU A 441 -13.63 12.57 -2.67
N PRO A 442 -14.66 12.88 -1.87
CA PRO A 442 -15.99 13.16 -2.37
C PRO A 442 -16.02 14.40 -3.28
N ILE A 443 -16.57 14.25 -4.48
CA ILE A 443 -16.76 15.33 -5.45
C ILE A 443 -18.23 15.46 -5.85
N ARG A 444 -18.62 16.66 -6.29
CA ARG A 444 -19.94 16.88 -6.89
C ARG A 444 -19.83 16.63 -8.39
N TYR A 445 -20.41 15.52 -8.83
CA TYR A 445 -20.42 15.15 -10.24
C TYR A 445 -21.48 15.96 -11.00
N ARG A 446 -21.06 16.65 -12.06
CA ARG A 446 -21.92 17.51 -12.89
C ARG A 446 -22.41 16.79 -14.14
N GLU A 447 -23.52 17.27 -14.69
CA GLU A 447 -24.01 16.84 -16.01
C GLU A 447 -22.99 17.22 -17.10
N ARG A 448 -22.79 16.33 -18.09
CA ARG A 448 -21.98 16.66 -19.27
C ARG A 448 -22.64 17.79 -20.04
N THR A 449 -21.89 18.85 -20.32
CA THR A 449 -22.34 19.97 -21.16
C THR A 449 -22.23 19.68 -22.66
N TYR A 450 -21.38 18.73 -23.04
CA TYR A 450 -21.08 18.36 -24.43
C TYR A 450 -20.83 16.85 -24.57
N GLY A 451 -21.09 16.27 -25.74
CA GLY A 451 -20.91 14.85 -26.03
C GLY A 451 -22.03 13.91 -25.54
N SER A 452 -21.95 12.62 -25.90
CA SER A 452 -22.94 11.59 -25.52
C SER A 452 -22.36 10.52 -24.58
N THR A 453 -23.20 9.96 -23.70
CA THR A 453 -22.79 8.96 -22.70
C THR A 453 -22.80 7.55 -23.30
N ASN A 454 -21.62 6.90 -23.39
CA ASN A 454 -21.49 5.53 -23.91
C ASN A 454 -21.51 4.42 -22.83
N ILE A 455 -22.19 4.63 -21.69
CA ILE A 455 -22.18 3.68 -20.57
C ILE A 455 -23.30 2.63 -20.70
N SER A 456 -22.93 1.42 -21.13
CA SER A 456 -23.82 0.25 -21.08
C SER A 456 -23.77 -0.45 -19.72
N ARG A 457 -24.84 -0.38 -18.94
CA ARG A 457 -24.91 -0.87 -17.55
C ARG A 457 -24.47 -2.32 -17.38
N TRP A 458 -24.98 -3.22 -18.22
CA TRP A 458 -24.67 -4.65 -18.14
C TRP A 458 -23.25 -4.97 -18.57
N LYS A 459 -22.75 -4.35 -19.66
CA LYS A 459 -21.37 -4.54 -20.11
C LYS A 459 -20.37 -4.08 -19.05
N HIS A 460 -20.59 -2.91 -18.46
CA HIS A 460 -19.74 -2.38 -17.40
C HIS A 460 -19.86 -3.19 -16.10
N GLY A 461 -21.06 -3.64 -15.72
CA GLY A 461 -21.24 -4.53 -14.57
C GLY A 461 -20.48 -5.86 -14.69
N VAL A 462 -20.52 -6.49 -15.87
CA VAL A 462 -19.75 -7.71 -16.16
C VAL A 462 -18.24 -7.42 -16.11
N LEU A 463 -17.79 -6.29 -16.67
CA LEU A 463 -16.39 -5.88 -16.57
C LEU A 463 -15.96 -5.72 -15.10
N LEU A 464 -16.75 -5.04 -14.27
CA LEU A 464 -16.47 -4.87 -12.85
C LEU A 464 -16.38 -6.22 -12.11
N LEU A 465 -17.27 -7.17 -12.40
CA LEU A 465 -17.18 -8.52 -11.84
C LEU A 465 -15.89 -9.25 -12.27
N ARG A 466 -15.48 -9.11 -13.53
CA ARG A 466 -14.20 -9.67 -14.02
C ARG A 466 -13.01 -9.04 -13.30
N MET A 467 -13.04 -7.73 -13.06
CA MET A 467 -12.03 -7.01 -12.29
C MET A 467 -11.95 -7.50 -10.85
N VAL A 468 -13.11 -7.67 -10.18
CA VAL A 468 -13.18 -8.24 -8.83
C VAL A 468 -12.58 -9.65 -8.80
N ALA A 469 -12.99 -10.54 -9.70
CA ALA A 469 -12.50 -11.91 -9.75
C ALA A 469 -10.99 -11.98 -10.02
N PHE A 470 -10.49 -11.13 -10.92
CA PHE A 470 -9.08 -11.04 -11.25
C PHE A 470 -8.24 -10.54 -10.07
N ALA A 471 -8.62 -9.39 -9.48
CA ALA A 471 -7.92 -8.84 -8.33
C ALA A 471 -8.07 -9.74 -7.09
N ALA A 472 -9.17 -10.47 -6.92
CA ALA A 472 -9.30 -11.51 -5.89
C ALA A 472 -8.20 -12.57 -5.97
N ARG A 473 -7.95 -13.09 -7.19
CA ARG A 473 -6.90 -14.09 -7.41
C ARG A 473 -5.48 -13.53 -7.21
N ARG A 474 -5.27 -12.25 -7.51
CA ARG A 474 -3.94 -11.60 -7.48
C ARG A 474 -3.60 -10.98 -6.13
N ILE A 475 -4.57 -10.42 -5.40
CA ILE A 475 -4.33 -9.62 -4.20
C ILE A 475 -4.78 -10.36 -2.92
N LYS A 476 -5.94 -11.01 -2.95
CA LYS A 476 -6.59 -11.51 -1.73
C LYS A 476 -6.32 -12.98 -1.45
N PHE A 477 -6.41 -13.82 -2.48
CA PHE A 477 -6.24 -15.26 -2.40
C PHE A 477 -4.86 -15.68 -2.88
N ILE A 478 -3.82 -15.12 -2.25
CA ILE A 478 -2.41 -15.41 -2.53
C ILE A 478 -1.99 -16.75 -1.95
#